data_AF-A0A538IXE4-F1
#
_entry.id   AF-A0A538IXE4-F1
#
_cell.length_a   1.000
_cell.length_b   1.000
_cell.length_c   1.000
_cell.angle_alpha   90.00
_cell.angle_beta   90.00
_cell.angle_gamma   90.00
#
_symmetry.space_group_name_H-M   'P 1'
#
loop_
_entity.id
_entity.type
_entity.pdbx_description
1 polymer ?
#
loop_
_entity_poly.entity_id
_entity_poly.type
_entity_poly.pdbx_seq_one_letter_code
_entity_poly.pdbx_strand_id
1 'polypeptide(L)'
;MLPVRVHTFISAPREEVFDFLADMANRPSWTDHYMKEFRLENTRTHGVGAAARYRLEPPLYRQWVATEIVEADRARRIVEATRGGRLGRAEGEVTFDLSPQGRRLTRLDMTIHSEPGTLRERVQEKLGARRWLRRRSKKALERLRTILEEPRTEPLPRATVAGWEPARAPRFGISTREARG
;
A
#
# COMPACT_ATOMS: atom_id res chain seq x y z
N MET A 1 10.62 -0.01 -17.96
CA MET A 1 9.26 -0.15 -18.54
C MET A 1 8.56 1.22 -18.48
N LEU A 2 7.37 1.45 -19.06
CA LEU A 2 6.68 2.75 -18.83
C LEU A 2 6.02 2.76 -17.44
N PRO A 3 6.40 3.69 -16.54
CA PRO A 3 5.83 3.74 -15.20
C PRO A 3 4.32 4.01 -15.22
N VAL A 4 3.64 3.60 -14.16
CA VAL A 4 2.28 4.03 -13.84
C VAL A 4 2.39 5.28 -12.99
N ARG A 5 1.79 6.38 -13.45
CA ARG A 5 1.72 7.64 -12.69
C ARG A 5 0.27 8.00 -12.45
N VAL A 6 -0.05 8.31 -11.20
CA VAL A 6 -1.33 8.89 -10.76
C VAL A 6 -1.03 9.99 -9.74
N HIS A 7 -1.93 10.95 -9.62
CA HIS A 7 -1.80 12.00 -8.60
C HIS A 7 -3.17 12.35 -8.04
N THR A 8 -3.17 13.05 -6.91
CA THR A 8 -4.34 13.68 -6.31
C THR A 8 -3.93 14.95 -5.57
N PHE A 9 -4.92 15.78 -5.24
CA PHE A 9 -4.76 16.91 -4.33
C PHE A 9 -5.50 16.58 -3.03
N ILE A 10 -4.88 16.90 -1.89
CA ILE A 10 -5.39 16.63 -0.56
C ILE A 10 -5.37 17.94 0.23
N SER A 11 -6.50 18.31 0.82
CA SER A 11 -6.71 19.52 1.62
C SER A 11 -6.16 19.37 3.04
N ALA A 12 -4.91 18.91 3.14
CA ALA A 12 -4.17 18.71 4.38
C ALA A 12 -2.72 19.24 4.23
N PRO A 13 -2.07 19.65 5.33
CA PRO A 13 -0.62 19.91 5.34
C PRO A 13 0.17 18.68 4.87
N ARG A 14 1.27 18.91 4.15
CA ARG A 14 2.08 17.83 3.58
C ARG A 14 2.69 16.92 4.65
N GLU A 15 2.97 17.45 5.83
CA GLU A 15 3.50 16.73 6.98
C GLU A 15 2.50 15.67 7.46
N GLU A 16 1.21 16.02 7.50
CA GLU A 16 0.13 15.10 7.89
C GLU A 16 -0.04 13.98 6.85
N VAL A 17 -0.05 14.34 5.56
CA VAL A 17 -0.12 13.36 4.46
C VAL A 17 1.10 12.42 4.50
N PHE A 18 2.28 12.98 4.73
CA PHE A 18 3.53 12.22 4.82
C PHE A 18 3.51 11.24 5.99
N ASP A 19 3.20 11.71 7.19
CA ASP A 19 3.18 10.88 8.40
C ASP A 19 2.17 9.73 8.27
N PHE A 20 1.03 10.01 7.62
CA PHE A 20 0.04 8.98 7.33
C PHE A 20 0.56 7.91 6.36
N LEU A 21 1.23 8.32 5.28
CA LEU A 21 1.78 7.43 4.25
C LEU A 21 2.99 6.62 4.75
N ALA A 22 3.85 7.26 5.54
CA ALA A 22 5.06 6.68 6.10
C ALA A 22 4.76 5.61 7.16
N ASP A 23 3.55 5.59 7.73
CA ASP A 23 3.05 4.49 8.55
C ASP A 23 2.38 3.42 7.68
N MET A 24 3.13 2.37 7.38
CA MET A 24 2.68 1.23 6.60
C MET A 24 1.51 0.48 7.24
N ALA A 25 1.29 0.61 8.56
CA ALA A 25 0.10 0.05 9.20
C ALA A 25 -1.20 0.69 8.70
N ASN A 26 -1.17 1.94 8.21
CA ASN A 26 -2.35 2.60 7.64
C ASN A 26 -2.71 2.09 6.24
N ARG A 27 -1.83 1.34 5.57
CA ARG A 27 -2.02 0.94 4.16
C ARG A 27 -3.39 0.30 3.87
N PRO A 28 -3.93 -0.63 4.70
CA PRO A 28 -5.22 -1.23 4.43
C PRO A 28 -6.38 -0.23 4.38
N SER A 29 -6.31 0.89 5.12
CA SER A 29 -7.42 1.85 5.21
C SER A 29 -7.79 2.48 3.86
N TRP A 30 -6.84 2.51 2.91
CA TRP A 30 -7.05 3.11 1.59
C TRP A 30 -6.73 2.18 0.41
N THR A 31 -6.22 0.96 0.66
CA THR A 31 -5.83 0.00 -0.39
C THR A 31 -6.52 -1.37 -0.33
N ASP A 32 -7.34 -1.64 0.68
CA ASP A 32 -8.03 -2.93 0.88
C ASP A 32 -8.86 -3.42 -0.32
N HIS A 33 -9.29 -2.53 -1.22
CA HIS A 33 -10.01 -2.89 -2.45
C HIS A 33 -9.17 -3.70 -3.44
N TYR A 34 -7.84 -3.71 -3.31
CA TYR A 34 -6.96 -4.45 -4.22
C TYR A 34 -5.69 -5.05 -3.60
N MET A 35 -5.23 -4.55 -2.45
CA MET A 35 -4.19 -5.18 -1.65
C MET A 35 -4.85 -6.13 -0.65
N LYS A 36 -4.87 -7.43 -0.97
CA LYS A 36 -5.52 -8.46 -0.15
C LYS A 36 -4.52 -9.09 0.81
N GLU A 37 -5.02 -9.59 1.94
CA GLU A 37 -4.21 -10.30 2.94
C GLU A 37 -2.97 -9.48 3.38
N PHE A 38 -3.16 -8.17 3.54
CA PHE A 38 -2.10 -7.25 3.91
C PHE A 38 -1.63 -7.52 5.33
N ARG A 39 -0.32 -7.70 5.52
CA ARG A 39 0.32 -7.98 6.81
C ARG A 39 1.65 -7.26 6.90
N LEU A 40 1.98 -6.76 8.08
CA LEU A 40 3.32 -6.23 8.33
C LEU A 40 4.31 -7.39 8.43
N GLU A 41 5.49 -7.23 7.85
CA GLU A 41 6.58 -8.21 7.93
C GLU A 41 7.39 -8.05 9.22
N ASN A 42 7.34 -6.88 9.86
CA ASN A 42 8.02 -6.61 11.13
C ASN A 42 7.22 -5.60 11.98
N THR A 43 7.62 -5.41 13.23
CA THR A 43 6.96 -4.50 14.19
C THR A 43 7.17 -3.02 13.88
N ARG A 44 8.12 -2.69 13.00
CA ARG A 44 8.36 -1.31 12.56
C ARG A 44 7.31 -0.96 11.53
N THR A 45 6.34 -0.15 11.96
CA THR A 45 5.27 0.27 11.06
C THR A 45 5.60 1.55 10.31
N HIS A 46 6.53 2.36 10.81
CA HIS A 46 6.79 3.71 10.32
C HIS A 46 8.22 3.91 9.82
N GLY A 47 8.36 4.62 8.68
CA GLY A 47 9.64 5.07 8.13
C GLY A 47 10.48 3.93 7.53
N VAL A 48 11.78 4.19 7.36
CA VAL A 48 12.71 3.26 6.69
C VAL A 48 12.78 1.90 7.39
N GLY A 49 12.65 0.83 6.62
CA GLY A 49 12.60 -0.57 7.06
C GLY A 49 11.20 -1.03 7.51
N ALA A 50 10.19 -0.15 7.49
CA ALA A 50 8.81 -0.61 7.61
C ALA A 50 8.42 -1.40 6.37
N ALA A 51 7.97 -2.64 6.57
CA ALA A 51 7.75 -3.59 5.50
C ALA A 51 6.43 -4.35 5.67
N ALA A 52 5.85 -4.73 4.54
CA ALA A 52 4.59 -5.46 4.49
C ALA A 52 4.51 -6.40 3.28
N ARG A 53 3.66 -7.41 3.42
CA ARG A 53 3.35 -8.37 2.37
C ARG A 53 1.85 -8.39 2.10
N TYR A 54 1.48 -8.47 0.83
CA TYR A 54 0.09 -8.53 0.40
C TYR A 54 -0.05 -9.26 -0.93
N ARG A 55 -1.27 -9.65 -1.26
CA ARG A 55 -1.63 -10.36 -2.48
C ARG A 55 -2.36 -9.43 -3.44
N LEU A 56 -1.87 -9.35 -4.66
CA LEU A 56 -2.53 -8.66 -5.78
C LEU A 56 -3.25 -9.68 -6.67
N GLU A 57 -4.42 -9.27 -7.18
CA GLU A 57 -5.25 -10.06 -8.08
C GLU A 57 -5.55 -9.27 -9.38
N PRO A 58 -4.56 -9.03 -10.26
CA PRO A 58 -4.83 -8.54 -11.60
C PRO A 58 -5.66 -9.54 -12.42
N PRO A 59 -6.29 -9.12 -13.55
CA PRO A 59 -7.30 -9.93 -14.25
C PRO A 59 -6.87 -11.33 -14.72
N LEU A 60 -5.57 -11.61 -14.84
CA LEU A 60 -5.06 -12.84 -15.45
C LEU A 60 -4.22 -13.71 -14.51
N TYR A 61 -3.88 -13.22 -13.32
CA TYR A 61 -3.01 -13.94 -12.40
C TYR A 61 -3.11 -13.37 -10.98
N ARG A 62 -2.53 -14.09 -10.03
CA ARG A 62 -2.39 -13.66 -8.64
C ARG A 62 -0.91 -13.64 -8.30
N GLN A 63 -0.48 -12.67 -7.50
CA GLN A 63 0.89 -12.60 -7.05
C GLN A 63 0.99 -12.07 -5.63
N TRP A 64 1.94 -12.60 -4.88
CA TRP A 64 2.37 -11.99 -3.63
C TRP A 64 3.39 -10.90 -3.93
N VAL A 65 3.27 -9.80 -3.22
CA VAL A 65 4.18 -8.67 -3.27
C VAL A 65 4.62 -8.36 -1.84
N ALA A 66 5.92 -8.21 -1.64
CA ALA A 66 6.50 -7.59 -0.47
C ALA A 66 6.87 -6.14 -0.83
N THR A 67 6.65 -5.21 0.09
CA THR A 67 7.05 -3.81 -0.02
C THR A 67 7.80 -3.40 1.24
N GLU A 68 8.80 -2.54 1.09
CA GLU A 68 9.60 -1.98 2.18
C GLU A 68 9.88 -0.51 1.90
N ILE A 69 9.69 0.37 2.87
CA ILE A 69 10.15 1.77 2.77
C ILE A 69 11.67 1.76 2.84
N VAL A 70 12.34 2.15 1.76
CA VAL A 70 13.79 2.22 1.65
C VAL A 70 14.33 3.64 1.77
N GLU A 71 13.50 4.65 1.47
CA GLU A 71 13.84 6.06 1.62
C GLU A 71 12.63 6.84 2.18
N ALA A 72 12.89 7.79 3.08
CA ALA A 72 11.87 8.67 3.65
C ALA A 72 12.47 10.06 3.92
N ASP A 73 12.32 10.98 2.97
CA ASP A 73 12.67 12.41 3.12
C ASP A 73 11.44 13.14 3.68
N ARG A 74 11.51 13.49 4.98
CA ARG A 74 10.34 13.92 5.76
C ARG A 74 9.60 15.06 5.06
N ALA A 75 8.29 14.88 4.93
CA ALA A 75 7.34 15.79 4.29
C ALA A 75 7.54 16.04 2.78
N ARG A 76 8.46 15.33 2.11
CA ARG A 76 8.72 15.50 0.67
C ARG A 76 8.60 14.21 -0.13
N ARG A 77 9.20 13.11 0.32
CA ARG A 77 9.33 11.92 -0.53
C ARG A 77 9.40 10.63 0.27
N ILE A 78 8.71 9.59 -0.22
CA ILE A 78 8.81 8.22 0.28
C ILE A 78 9.10 7.31 -0.91
N VAL A 79 10.10 6.43 -0.78
CA VAL A 79 10.40 5.40 -1.79
C VAL A 79 10.23 4.04 -1.15
N GLU A 80 9.45 3.20 -1.82
CA GLU A 80 9.22 1.81 -1.44
C GLU A 80 9.82 0.88 -2.47
N ALA A 81 10.70 -0.02 -2.03
CA ALA A 81 11.14 -1.14 -2.84
C ALA A 81 10.08 -2.24 -2.78
N THR A 82 9.70 -2.76 -3.94
CA THR A 82 8.73 -3.85 -4.07
C THR A 82 9.38 -5.08 -4.69
N ARG A 83 9.02 -6.25 -4.18
CA ARG A 83 9.44 -7.55 -4.72
C ARG A 83 8.21 -8.40 -4.96
N GLY A 84 8.07 -8.94 -6.15
CA GLY A 84 6.92 -9.73 -6.58
C GLY A 84 7.28 -10.78 -7.62
N GLY A 85 6.28 -11.22 -8.39
CA GLY A 85 6.49 -12.22 -9.45
C GLY A 85 6.87 -13.61 -8.93
N ARG A 86 7.26 -14.50 -9.85
CA ARG A 86 7.58 -15.89 -9.50
C ARG A 86 8.91 -15.95 -8.74
N LEU A 87 8.87 -16.44 -7.50
CA LEU A 87 10.04 -16.53 -6.59
C LEU A 87 10.65 -15.16 -6.21
N GLY A 88 9.87 -14.08 -6.25
CA GLY A 88 10.34 -12.75 -5.82
C GLY A 88 11.28 -12.06 -6.81
N ARG A 89 11.31 -12.52 -8.06
CA ARG A 89 12.23 -12.03 -9.10
C ARG A 89 11.80 -10.75 -9.79
N ALA A 90 10.54 -10.34 -9.66
CA ALA A 90 10.11 -9.05 -10.19
C ALA A 90 10.46 -7.99 -9.16
N GLU A 91 11.27 -7.03 -9.56
CA GLU A 91 11.61 -5.88 -8.74
C GLU A 91 10.77 -4.69 -9.18
N GLY A 92 10.51 -3.78 -8.26
CA GLY A 92 9.79 -2.56 -8.57
C GLY A 92 9.99 -1.53 -7.50
N GLU A 93 9.55 -0.32 -7.80
CA GLU A 93 9.66 0.82 -6.92
C GLU A 93 8.32 1.56 -6.91
N VAL A 94 7.88 1.99 -5.73
CA VAL A 94 6.78 2.94 -5.59
C VAL A 94 7.33 4.20 -4.95
N THR A 95 7.29 5.30 -5.69
CA THR A 95 7.65 6.62 -5.18
C THR A 95 6.38 7.43 -4.91
N PHE A 96 6.32 8.04 -3.73
CA PHE A 96 5.36 9.09 -3.38
C PHE A 96 6.11 10.41 -3.26
N ASP A 97 5.81 11.36 -4.15
CA ASP A 97 6.34 12.72 -4.08
C ASP A 97 5.22 13.66 -3.60
N LEU A 98 5.52 14.45 -2.57
CA LEU A 98 4.60 15.41 -1.96
C LEU A 98 5.09 16.83 -2.24
N SER A 99 4.24 17.63 -2.88
CA SER A 99 4.52 19.04 -3.15
C SER A 99 3.45 19.96 -2.55
N PRO A 100 3.84 21.03 -1.82
CA PRO A 100 2.89 22.00 -1.31
C PRO A 100 2.30 22.80 -2.48
N GLN A 101 0.99 23.02 -2.46
CA GLN A 101 0.25 23.85 -3.41
C GLN A 101 -0.49 25.01 -2.71
N GLY A 102 -0.32 25.12 -1.39
CA GLY A 102 -0.92 26.11 -0.50
C GLY A 102 -0.70 25.70 0.96
N ARG A 103 -1.14 26.54 1.92
CA ARG A 103 -0.88 26.31 3.35
C ARG A 103 -1.41 24.97 3.88
N ARG A 104 -2.53 24.49 3.33
CA ARG A 104 -3.17 23.21 3.66
C ARG A 104 -3.61 22.47 2.41
N LEU A 105 -2.82 22.56 1.35
CA LEU A 105 -3.09 21.87 0.10
C LEU A 105 -1.82 21.19 -0.38
N THR A 106 -1.88 19.87 -0.51
CA THR A 106 -0.76 19.02 -0.90
C THR A 106 -1.11 18.28 -2.19
N ARG A 107 -0.23 18.36 -3.17
CA ARG A 107 -0.28 17.47 -4.32
C ARG A 107 0.57 16.23 -4.01
N LEU A 108 -0.04 15.07 -4.13
CA LEU A 108 0.58 13.77 -3.97
C LEU A 108 0.68 13.09 -5.33
N ASP A 109 1.90 12.89 -5.82
CA ASP A 109 2.20 12.11 -7.02
C ASP A 109 2.67 10.71 -6.61
N MET A 110 2.01 9.68 -7.12
CA MET A 110 2.39 8.28 -6.93
C MET A 110 2.90 7.72 -8.25
N THR A 111 4.15 7.27 -8.26
CA THR A 111 4.79 6.63 -9.40
C THR A 111 5.13 5.18 -9.05
N ILE A 112 4.62 4.24 -9.84
CA ILE A 112 4.95 2.82 -9.72
C ILE A 112 5.78 2.41 -10.93
N HIS A 113 6.99 1.97 -10.67
CA HIS A 113 7.88 1.35 -11.65
C HIS A 113 8.00 -0.14 -11.34
N SER A 114 7.96 -0.98 -12.38
CA SER A 114 8.23 -2.40 -12.24
C SER A 114 9.17 -2.87 -13.35
N GLU A 115 10.06 -3.77 -12.96
CA GLU A 115 11.00 -4.47 -13.81
C GLU A 115 10.65 -5.96 -13.77
N PRO A 116 10.13 -6.52 -14.88
CA PRO A 116 9.75 -7.92 -14.92
C PRO A 116 11.00 -8.81 -14.88
N GLY A 117 11.00 -9.80 -13.99
CA GLY A 117 12.10 -10.77 -13.89
C GLY A 117 12.13 -11.79 -15.04
N THR A 118 11.06 -11.88 -15.83
CA THR A 118 10.93 -12.83 -16.96
C THR A 118 10.17 -12.26 -18.16
N LEU A 119 10.38 -12.85 -19.35
CA LEU A 119 9.65 -12.48 -20.58
C LEU A 119 8.13 -12.71 -20.46
N ARG A 120 7.70 -13.75 -19.74
CA ARG A 120 6.27 -14.02 -19.50
C ARG A 120 5.63 -12.95 -18.62
N GLU A 121 6.32 -12.52 -17.55
CA GLU A 121 5.88 -11.40 -16.70
C GLU A 121 5.81 -10.10 -17.51
N ARG A 122 6.79 -9.84 -18.39
CA ARG A 122 6.78 -8.69 -19.30
C ARG A 122 5.55 -8.67 -20.23
N VAL A 123 5.08 -9.84 -20.69
CA VAL A 123 3.85 -9.94 -21.50
C VAL A 123 2.60 -9.76 -20.64
N GLN A 124 2.54 -10.37 -19.46
CA GLN A 124 1.42 -10.23 -18.53
C GLN A 124 1.24 -8.78 -18.03
N GLU A 125 2.33 -8.05 -17.79
CA GLU A 125 2.29 -6.62 -17.44
C GLU A 125 1.72 -5.75 -18.56
N LYS A 126 2.04 -6.09 -19.81
CA LYS A 126 1.53 -5.42 -21.02
C LYS A 126 0.05 -5.72 -21.27
N LEU A 127 -0.43 -6.92 -20.91
CA LEU A 127 -1.82 -7.35 -21.09
C LEU A 127 -2.72 -6.89 -19.92
N GLY A 128 -2.98 -5.58 -19.87
CA GLY A 128 -4.04 -4.99 -19.03
C GLY A 128 -3.69 -4.79 -17.54
N ALA A 129 -2.65 -5.44 -17.01
CA ALA A 129 -2.22 -5.26 -15.62
C ALA A 129 -1.85 -3.80 -15.31
N ARG A 130 -1.16 -3.11 -16.22
CA ARG A 130 -0.85 -1.68 -16.09
C ARG A 130 -2.11 -0.80 -15.96
N ARG A 131 -3.12 -1.04 -16.82
CA ARG A 131 -4.39 -0.29 -16.79
C ARG A 131 -5.18 -0.58 -15.51
N TRP A 132 -5.20 -1.84 -15.09
CA TRP A 132 -5.78 -2.26 -13.83
C TRP A 132 -5.10 -1.57 -12.65
N LEU A 133 -3.77 -1.61 -12.60
CA LEU A 133 -2.98 -1.00 -11.52
C LEU A 133 -3.20 0.52 -11.45
N ARG A 134 -3.21 1.21 -12.60
CA ARG A 134 -3.53 2.64 -12.67
C ARG A 134 -4.92 2.94 -12.09
N ARG A 135 -5.94 2.15 -12.44
CA ARG A 135 -7.31 2.32 -11.93
C ARG A 135 -7.38 2.09 -10.42
N ARG A 136 -6.73 1.03 -9.91
CA ARG A 136 -6.72 0.72 -8.48
C ARG A 136 -5.99 1.78 -7.67
N SER A 137 -4.86 2.26 -8.17
CA SER A 137 -4.05 3.32 -7.55
C SER A 137 -4.80 4.66 -7.51
N LYS A 138 -5.51 5.02 -8.60
CA LYS A 138 -6.36 6.23 -8.61
C LYS A 138 -7.44 6.16 -7.52
N LYS A 139 -8.17 5.05 -7.43
CA LYS A 139 -9.18 4.83 -6.38
C LYS A 139 -8.56 4.85 -4.98
N ALA A 140 -7.33 4.37 -4.83
CA ALA A 140 -6.61 4.39 -3.57
C ALA A 140 -6.30 5.83 -3.13
N LEU A 141 -5.80 6.68 -4.05
CA LEU A 141 -5.56 8.09 -3.76
C LEU A 141 -6.84 8.88 -3.47
N GLU A 142 -7.95 8.54 -4.14
CA GLU A 142 -9.28 9.11 -3.84
C GLU A 142 -9.71 8.78 -2.40
N ARG A 143 -9.53 7.52 -1.96
CA ARG A 143 -9.83 7.10 -0.58
C ARG A 143 -8.91 7.75 0.46
N LEU A 144 -7.62 7.85 0.15
CA LEU A 144 -6.65 8.54 1.00
C LEU A 144 -7.04 10.00 1.21
N ARG A 145 -7.49 10.67 0.14
CA ARG A 145 -7.99 12.05 0.21
C ARG A 145 -9.19 12.14 1.17
N THR A 146 -10.20 11.30 1.00
CA THR A 146 -11.37 11.25 1.91
C THR A 146 -10.96 11.07 3.37
N ILE A 147 -10.04 10.16 3.66
CA ILE A 147 -9.58 9.88 5.03
C ILE A 147 -8.92 11.10 5.71
N LEU A 148 -8.24 11.94 4.93
CA LEU A 148 -7.51 13.10 5.43
C LEU A 148 -8.33 14.40 5.40
N GLU A 149 -9.39 14.47 4.58
CA GLU A 149 -10.24 15.66 4.47
C GLU A 149 -11.49 15.58 5.35
N GLU A 150 -12.00 14.38 5.64
CA GLU A 150 -13.27 14.21 6.35
C GLU A 150 -13.05 13.82 7.83
N PRO A 151 -13.82 14.43 8.76
CA PRO A 151 -13.81 14.02 10.16
C PRO A 151 -14.32 12.58 10.30
N ARG A 152 -13.66 11.78 11.13
CA ARG A 152 -13.98 10.36 11.29
C ARG A 152 -14.71 10.09 12.60
N THR A 153 -15.74 9.24 12.52
CA THR A 153 -16.45 8.71 13.69
C THR A 153 -15.82 7.42 14.20
N GLU A 154 -15.19 6.64 13.33
CA GLU A 154 -14.61 5.33 13.66
C GLU A 154 -13.08 5.28 13.45
N PRO A 155 -12.37 4.40 14.19
CA PRO A 155 -10.96 4.13 13.96
C PRO A 155 -10.70 3.52 12.58
N LEU A 156 -9.58 3.87 11.94
CA LEU A 156 -9.21 3.28 10.66
C LEU A 156 -8.70 1.83 10.82
N PRO A 157 -8.95 0.96 9.83
CA PRO A 157 -8.28 -0.33 9.75
C PRO A 157 -6.76 -0.15 9.73
N ARG A 158 -6.07 -0.83 10.66
CA ARG A 158 -4.61 -0.84 10.75
C ARG A 158 -4.07 -2.26 10.66
N ALA A 159 -2.98 -2.44 9.92
CA ALA A 159 -2.30 -3.72 9.81
C ALA A 159 -1.49 -4.04 11.07
N THR A 160 -1.33 -5.32 11.35
CA THR A 160 -0.55 -5.86 12.46
C THR A 160 0.50 -6.85 11.93
N VAL A 161 1.53 -7.11 12.75
CA VAL A 161 2.51 -8.17 12.47
C VAL A 161 1.80 -9.52 12.54
N ALA A 162 2.03 -10.37 11.53
CA ALA A 162 1.51 -11.74 11.46
C ALA A 162 -0.02 -11.92 11.27
N GLY A 163 -0.76 -10.92 10.79
CA GLY A 163 -2.20 -11.10 10.56
C GLY A 163 -2.99 -11.27 11.85
N TRP A 164 -2.54 -10.62 12.92
CA TRP A 164 -3.30 -10.50 14.15
C TRP A 164 -4.57 -9.69 13.88
N GLU A 165 -5.67 -10.38 13.60
CA GLU A 165 -7.03 -9.84 13.63
C GLU A 165 -7.51 -9.89 15.10
N PRO A 166 -7.58 -8.77 15.84
CA PRO A 166 -8.07 -8.79 17.22
C PRO A 166 -9.51 -9.33 17.31
N ALA A 167 -10.29 -9.12 16.25
CA ALA A 167 -11.68 -9.57 16.14
C ALA A 167 -11.83 -11.07 15.83
N ARG A 168 -10.76 -11.77 15.41
CA ARG A 168 -10.78 -13.22 15.11
C ARG A 168 -9.79 -14.03 15.93
N ALA A 169 -9.04 -13.40 16.82
CA ALA A 169 -8.15 -14.10 17.72
C ALA A 169 -8.98 -15.01 18.66
N PRO A 170 -8.59 -16.28 18.86
CA PRO A 170 -9.05 -17.03 20.01
C PRO A 170 -8.67 -16.22 21.24
N ARG A 171 -9.67 -15.78 22.03
CA ARG A 171 -9.39 -15.18 23.33
C ARG A 171 -8.59 -16.22 24.10
N PHE A 172 -7.43 -15.82 24.61
CA PHE A 172 -6.57 -16.69 25.42
C PHE A 172 -7.43 -17.51 26.39
N GLY A 173 -7.39 -18.85 26.25
CA GLY A 173 -8.18 -19.77 27.06
C GLY A 173 -9.32 -20.52 26.37
N ILE A 174 -9.66 -20.21 25.11
CA ILE A 174 -10.73 -20.95 24.38
C ILE A 174 -10.13 -21.74 23.22
N SER A 175 -10.29 -23.07 23.27
CA SER A 175 -9.91 -23.99 22.20
C SER A 175 -10.72 -23.72 20.94
N THR A 176 -10.09 -23.83 19.77
CA THR A 176 -10.72 -23.68 18.44
C THR A 176 -11.88 -24.64 18.17
N ARG A 177 -12.11 -25.64 19.03
CA ARG A 177 -13.29 -26.53 18.97
C ARG A 177 -14.59 -25.90 19.50
N GLU A 178 -14.53 -24.90 20.37
CA GLU A 178 -15.76 -24.28 20.93
C GLU A 178 -16.29 -23.12 20.08
N ALA A 179 -15.46 -22.53 19.22
CA ALA A 179 -15.86 -21.44 18.32
C ALA A 179 -16.57 -21.92 17.04
N ARG A 180 -16.70 -23.24 16.85
CA ARG A 180 -17.41 -23.87 15.74
C ARG A 180 -18.52 -24.75 16.32
N GLY A 181 -19.57 -24.11 16.84
CA GLY A 181 -20.88 -24.76 16.89
C GLY A 181 -21.33 -25.13 15.49
#